data_AF-A0A4C1VNV6-F1
#
_entry.id   AF-A0A4C1VNV6-F1
#
_cell.length_a   1.000
_cell.length_b   1.000
_cell.length_c   1.000
_cell.angle_alpha   90.00
_cell.angle_beta   90.00
_cell.angle_gamma   90.00
#
_symmetry.space_group_name_H-M   'P 1'
#
loop_
_entity.id
_entity.type
_entity.pdbx_description
1 polymer ?
#
loop_
_entity_poly.entity_id
_entity_poly.type
_entity_poly.pdbx_seq_one_letter_code
_entity_poly.pdbx_strand_id
1 'polypeptide(L)'
;MNLALVNLLRIKSMPFWEKWDQNRHISSFDIAEELRIDHKIVLTDLKKPECIKKLDTWVPYELTEKNLINRVLHCDSLLRRNETEPFLEKMIIGDGK
;
A
#
# COMPACT_ATOMS: atom_id res chain seq x y z
N MET A 1 -10.39 -11.41 -20.91
CA MET A 1 -10.04 -10.13 -20.27
C MET A 1 -9.76 -10.43 -18.81
N ASN A 2 -8.52 -10.26 -18.35
CA ASN A 2 -8.15 -10.63 -16.98
C ASN A 2 -8.71 -9.57 -16.02
N LEU A 3 -9.63 -9.97 -15.13
CA LEU A 3 -10.29 -9.09 -14.16
C LEU A 3 -9.26 -8.34 -13.31
N ALA A 4 -8.12 -8.95 -13.00
CA ALA A 4 -7.05 -8.31 -12.24
C ALA A 4 -6.38 -7.17 -13.03
N LEU A 5 -6.10 -7.36 -14.32
CA LEU A 5 -5.50 -6.28 -15.12
C LEU A 5 -6.43 -5.06 -15.24
N VAL A 6 -7.75 -5.29 -15.29
CA VAL A 6 -8.75 -4.21 -15.32
C VAL A 6 -8.79 -3.47 -13.98
N ASN A 7 -8.74 -4.20 -12.85
CA ASN A 7 -8.70 -3.61 -11.52
C ASN A 7 -7.43 -2.80 -11.30
N LEU A 8 -6.27 -3.33 -11.67
CA LEU A 8 -4.98 -2.66 -11.54
C LEU A 8 -4.90 -1.38 -12.38
N LEU A 9 -5.45 -1.38 -13.60
CA LEU A 9 -5.52 -0.19 -14.45
C LEU A 9 -6.45 0.88 -13.86
N ARG A 10 -7.60 0.46 -13.30
CA ARG A 10 -8.55 1.36 -12.64
C ARG A 10 -8.04 1.90 -11.31
N ILE A 11 -7.24 1.11 -10.58
CA ILE A 11 -6.48 1.60 -9.44
C ILE A 11 -5.51 2.63 -9.99
N LYS A 12 -4.53 2.30 -10.83
CA LYS A 12 -3.53 3.27 -11.32
C LYS A 12 -4.08 4.58 -11.93
N SER A 13 -5.34 4.61 -12.38
CA SER A 13 -5.98 5.83 -12.87
C SER A 13 -6.59 6.76 -11.81
N MET A 14 -6.71 6.38 -10.52
CA MET A 14 -7.18 7.35 -9.51
C MET A 14 -6.10 8.39 -9.20
N PRO A 15 -6.50 9.66 -8.98
CA PRO A 15 -5.58 10.80 -9.02
C PRO A 15 -4.55 10.83 -7.87
N PHE A 16 -4.72 10.00 -6.84
CA PHE A 16 -3.87 9.99 -5.64
C PHE A 16 -2.93 8.77 -5.53
N TRP A 17 -3.03 7.77 -6.41
CA TRP A 17 -2.31 6.51 -6.21
C TRP A 17 -0.81 6.61 -6.28
N GLU A 18 -0.29 7.44 -7.19
CA GLU A 18 1.15 7.60 -7.32
C GLU A 18 1.78 8.09 -6.01
N LYS A 19 1.05 8.94 -5.28
CA LYS A 19 1.49 9.46 -3.99
C LYS A 19 1.29 8.45 -2.86
N TRP A 20 0.20 7.68 -2.90
CA TRP A 20 -0.03 6.58 -1.95
C TRP A 20 1.01 5.46 -2.08
N ASP A 21 1.44 5.15 -3.31
CA ASP A 21 2.50 4.18 -3.59
C ASP A 21 3.85 4.62 -2.99
N GLN A 22 4.08 5.93 -2.88
CA GLN A 22 5.28 6.51 -2.29
C GLN A 22 5.22 6.61 -0.76
N ASN A 23 4.07 6.95 -0.18
CA ASN A 23 3.91 7.11 1.26
C ASN A 23 2.65 6.40 1.78
N ARG A 24 2.84 5.24 2.43
CA ARG A 24 1.76 4.44 3.02
C ARG A 24 1.10 5.07 4.25
N HIS A 25 1.63 6.16 4.79
CA HIS A 25 1.07 6.84 5.98
C HIS A 25 0.48 8.21 5.65
N ILE A 26 0.34 8.56 4.36
CA ILE A 26 -0.32 9.80 3.97
C ILE A 26 -1.80 9.76 4.38
N SER A 27 -2.30 10.83 5.01
CA SER A 27 -3.70 10.87 5.39
C SER A 27 -4.57 11.17 4.17
N SER A 28 -5.82 10.70 4.19
CA SER A 28 -6.82 11.07 3.17
C SER A 28 -7.07 12.58 3.09
N PHE A 29 -6.80 13.32 4.17
CA PHE A 29 -6.92 14.78 4.22
C PHE A 29 -5.76 15.45 3.48
N ASP A 30 -4.52 15.02 3.72
CA ASP A 30 -3.34 15.53 3.02
C ASP A 30 -3.46 15.34 1.50
N ILE A 31 -4.00 14.19 1.08
CA ILE A 31 -4.29 13.89 -0.33
C ILE A 31 -5.31 14.88 -0.91
N ALA A 32 -6.40 15.14 -0.17
CA ALA A 32 -7.48 16.03 -0.62
C ALA A 32 -6.99 17.47 -0.77
N GLU A 33 -6.21 17.95 0.21
CA GLU A 33 -5.62 19.29 0.20
C GLU A 33 -4.68 19.48 -1.00
N GLU A 34 -3.80 18.52 -1.23
CA GLU A 34 -2.82 18.61 -2.31
C GLU A 34 -3.45 18.51 -3.70
N LEU A 35 -4.38 17.58 -3.88
CA LEU A 35 -5.11 17.44 -5.14
C LEU A 35 -6.16 18.54 -5.34
N ARG A 36 -6.38 19.39 -4.33
CA ARG A 36 -7.42 20.44 -4.31
C ARG A 36 -8.80 19.89 -4.66
N ILE A 37 -9.09 18.68 -4.17
CA ILE A 37 -10.38 18.01 -4.34
C ILE A 37 -11.08 17.86 -3.00
N ASP A 38 -12.40 17.71 -3.06
CA ASP A 38 -13.18 17.49 -1.84
C ASP A 38 -12.79 16.17 -1.17
N HIS A 39 -12.58 16.22 0.16
CA HIS A 39 -12.19 15.06 0.98
C HIS A 39 -13.16 13.87 0.82
N LYS A 40 -14.45 14.15 0.59
CA LYS A 40 -15.47 13.13 0.33
C LYS A 40 -15.20 12.35 -0.96
N ILE A 41 -14.61 12.98 -1.98
CA ILE A 41 -14.24 12.31 -3.24
C ILE A 41 -13.14 11.29 -2.97
N VAL A 42 -12.11 11.68 -2.23
CA VAL A 42 -11.03 10.78 -1.80
C VAL A 42 -11.59 9.60 -0.99
N LEU A 43 -12.45 9.87 -0.01
CA LEU A 43 -13.09 8.81 0.79
C LEU A 43 -13.97 7.87 -0.05
N THR A 44 -14.67 8.39 -1.05
CA THR A 44 -15.53 7.58 -1.93
C THR A 44 -14.69 6.66 -2.81
N ASP A 45 -13.58 7.16 -3.32
CA ASP A 45 -12.63 6.38 -4.11
C ASP A 45 -11.91 5.31 -3.26
N LEU A 46 -11.58 5.61 -2.01
CA LEU A 46 -10.96 4.64 -1.09
C LEU A 46 -11.91 3.51 -0.65
N LYS A 47 -13.23 3.76 -0.67
CA LYS A 47 -14.25 2.73 -0.35
C LYS A 47 -14.51 1.75 -1.50
N LYS A 48 -13.86 1.93 -2.65
CA LYS A 48 -13.98 1.00 -3.78
C LYS A 48 -13.48 -0.39 -3.39
N PRO A 49 -14.09 -1.47 -3.92
CA PRO A 49 -13.76 -2.84 -3.54
C PRO A 49 -12.32 -3.25 -3.88
N GLU A 50 -11.68 -2.52 -4.80
CA GLU A 50 -10.28 -2.72 -5.13
C GLU A 50 -9.31 -2.17 -4.06
N CYS A 51 -9.81 -1.60 -2.96
CA CYS A 51 -9.06 -1.03 -1.84
C CYS A 51 -9.49 -1.67 -0.52
N ILE A 52 -8.53 -2.05 0.33
CA ILE A 52 -8.76 -2.61 1.66
C ILE A 52 -8.07 -1.77 2.73
N LYS A 53 -8.72 -1.58 3.89
CA LYS A 53 -8.10 -0.92 5.04
C LYS A 53 -7.28 -1.95 5.84
N LYS A 54 -5.98 -1.72 6.00
CA LYS A 54 -5.04 -2.60 6.72
C LYS A 54 -4.14 -1.77 7.64
N LEU A 55 -4.16 -2.06 8.95
CA LEU A 55 -3.36 -1.35 9.98
C LEU A 55 -3.50 0.19 9.84
N ASP A 56 -4.74 0.66 9.74
CA ASP A 56 -5.14 2.06 9.51
C ASP A 56 -4.71 2.73 8.20
N THR A 57 -4.02 2.02 7.33
CA THR A 57 -3.70 2.46 5.97
C THR A 57 -4.64 1.79 4.94
N TRP A 58 -5.18 2.56 3.98
CA TRP A 58 -5.80 1.96 2.79
C TRP A 58 -4.74 1.38 1.85
N VAL A 59 -4.94 0.17 1.37
CA VAL A 59 -4.01 -0.50 0.45
C VAL A 59 -4.84 -1.10 -0.68
N PRO A 60 -4.42 -0.96 -1.94
CA PRO A 60 -5.02 -1.72 -3.03
C PRO A 60 -5.05 -3.21 -2.71
N TYR A 61 -6.16 -3.87 -3.01
CA TYR A 61 -6.26 -5.32 -2.95
C TYR A 61 -5.18 -5.96 -3.84
N GLU A 62 -4.97 -5.40 -5.03
CA GLU A 62 -3.90 -5.79 -5.94
C GLU A 62 -2.70 -4.87 -5.82
N LEU A 63 -1.55 -5.45 -5.48
CA LEU A 63 -0.29 -4.73 -5.40
C LEU A 63 0.21 -4.36 -6.80
N THR A 64 0.79 -3.17 -6.93
CA THR A 64 1.56 -2.81 -8.11
C THR A 64 2.75 -3.75 -8.28
N GLU A 65 3.21 -3.96 -9.52
CA GLU A 65 4.39 -4.78 -9.83
C GLU A 65 5.63 -4.32 -9.04
N LYS A 66 5.82 -3.00 -8.92
CA LYS A 66 6.87 -2.40 -8.10
C LYS A 66 6.73 -2.78 -6.62
N ASN A 67 5.52 -2.74 -6.05
CA ASN A 67 5.28 -3.16 -4.67
C ASN A 67 5.48 -4.66 -4.45
N LEU A 68 5.12 -5.49 -5.44
CA LEU A 68 5.40 -6.92 -5.41
C LEU A 68 6.91 -7.18 -5.40
N ILE A 69 7.64 -6.61 -6.35
CA ILE A 69 9.11 -6.76 -6.45
C ILE A 69 9.79 -6.27 -5.17
N ASN A 70 9.43 -5.07 -4.67
CA ASN A 70 10.00 -4.53 -3.45
C ASN A 70 9.76 -5.44 -2.23
N ARG A 71 8.56 -6.03 -2.12
CA ARG A 71 8.26 -6.99 -1.04
C ARG A 71 9.06 -8.26 -1.19
N VAL A 72 9.18 -8.82 -2.39
CA VAL A 72 9.99 -10.02 -2.65
C VAL A 72 11.45 -9.77 -2.29
N LEU A 73 12.05 -8.67 -2.75
CA LEU A 73 13.43 -8.32 -2.45
C LEU A 73 13.67 -8.10 -0.95
N HIS A 74 12.74 -7.44 -0.25
CA HIS A 74 12.86 -7.23 1.18
C HIS A 74 12.75 -8.54 1.96
N CYS A 75 11.79 -9.40 1.61
CA CYS A 75 11.65 -10.72 2.21
C CYS A 75 12.87 -11.60 1.96
N ASP A 76 13.40 -11.61 0.73
CA ASP A 76 14.61 -12.37 0.39
C ASP A 76 15.82 -11.91 1.21
N SER A 77 16.02 -10.60 1.33
CA SER A 77 17.08 -10.04 2.17
C SER A 77 16.94 -10.42 3.65
N LEU A 78 15.72 -10.34 4.20
CA LEU A 78 15.44 -10.72 5.59
C LEU A 78 15.63 -12.24 5.81
N LEU A 79 15.23 -13.06 4.84
CA LEU A 79 15.42 -14.51 4.88
C LEU A 79 16.91 -14.86 4.91
N ARG A 80 17.69 -14.33 3.97
CA ARG A 80 19.15 -14.56 3.89
C ARG A 80 19.87 -14.10 5.15
N ARG A 81 19.46 -12.97 5.72
CA ARG A 81 19.97 -12.51 7.01
C ARG A 81 19.62 -13.49 8.12
N ASN A 82 18.38 -13.96 8.20
CA ASN A 82 17.95 -14.89 9.24
C ASN A 82 18.62 -16.27 9.14
N GLU A 83 18.94 -16.73 7.93
CA GLU A 83 19.72 -17.95 7.71
C GLU A 83 21.17 -17.83 8.20
N THR A 84 21.75 -16.62 8.10
CA THR A 84 23.16 -16.37 8.47
C THR A 84 23.31 -15.96 9.93
N GLU A 85 22.40 -15.13 10.43
CA GLU A 85 22.33 -14.62 11.78
C GLU A 85 20.86 -14.64 12.23
N PRO A 86 20.39 -15.73 12.87
CA PRO A 86 19.03 -15.83 13.35
C PRO A 86 18.68 -14.68 14.29
N PHE A 87 17.70 -13.86 13.90
CA PHE A 87 17.33 -12.65 14.64
C PHE A 87 15.85 -12.61 15.05
N LEU A 88 15.04 -13.58 14.63
CA LEU A 88 13.62 -13.65 14.96
C LEU A 88 13.36 -13.73 16.47
N GLU A 89 14.17 -14.50 17.22
CA GLU A 89 14.06 -14.60 18.68
C GLU A 89 14.37 -13.29 19.42
N LYS A 90 15.09 -12.37 18.75
CA LYS A 90 15.45 -11.05 19.27
C LYS A 90 14.50 -9.96 18.75
N MET A 91 13.54 -10.31 17.90
CA MET A 91 12.66 -9.34 17.25
C MET A 91 11.56 -8.89 18.20
N ILE A 92 11.50 -7.59 18.46
CA ILE A 92 10.40 -6.95 19.17
C ILE A 92 9.46 -6.36 18.12
N ILE A 93 8.21 -6.80 18.09
CA ILE A 93 7.18 -6.31 17.18
C ILE A 93 6.23 -5.39 17.96
N GLY A 94 5.97 -4.20 17.44
CA GLY A 94 4.92 -3.33 17.92
C GLY A 94 4.25 -2.63 16.75
N ASP A 95 2.92 -2.53 16.78
CA ASP A 95 2.19 -1.51 16.04
C ASP A 95 1.67 -0.47 17.03
N GLY A 96 1.63 0.79 16.59
CA GLY A 96 0.95 1.85 17.33
C GLY A 96 -0.53 1.82 16.98
N LYS A 97 -1.40 1.90 18.00
CA LYS A 97 -2.82 2.20 17.82
C LYS A 97 -3.07 3.71 17.79
#